data_AF-A0A1V5N758-F1
#
_entry.id   AF-A0A1V5N758-F1
#
_cell.length_a   1.000
_cell.length_b   1.000
_cell.length_c   1.000
_cell.angle_alpha   90.00
_cell.angle_beta   90.00
_cell.angle_gamma   90.00
#
_symmetry.space_group_name_H-M   'P 1'
#
loop_
_entity.id
_entity.type
_entity.pdbx_description
1 polymer ?
#
loop_
_entity_poly.entity_id
_entity_poly.type
_entity_poly.pdbx_seq_one_letter_code
_entity_poly.pdbx_strand_id
1 'polypeptide(L)'
;MPLPKIGLIVSVCLLVIGAIFMAKGGSGGGEPVLSNNVGVVCMNPECGYKESVDRQKYSQMTKDRQTELGITDEDMAMGRGRGIGTEQLPLVCPKCEQESFVNGFVCDKCGEIYAAQEGTFRDKCPKCGYSRLEDIQKNLKK
;
A
#
# COMPACT_ATOMS: atom_id res chain seq x y z
N MET A 1 35.29 -14.80 47.30
CA MET A 1 33.89 -14.39 47.44
C MET A 1 33.25 -14.37 46.05
N PRO A 2 32.48 -15.39 45.64
CA PRO A 2 31.93 -15.46 44.28
C PRO A 2 30.62 -14.66 44.20
N LEU A 3 30.57 -13.73 43.25
CA LEU A 3 29.40 -12.92 42.91
C LEU A 3 28.19 -13.79 42.49
N PRO A 4 26.95 -13.40 42.84
CA PRO A 4 25.76 -14.20 42.55
C PRO A 4 25.42 -14.16 41.05
N LYS A 5 25.54 -15.32 40.41
CA LYS A 5 25.23 -15.61 38.99
C LYS A 5 23.77 -15.33 38.59
N ILE A 6 22.93 -14.91 39.54
CA ILE A 6 21.50 -14.66 39.38
C ILE A 6 21.26 -13.32 38.65
N GLY A 7 22.12 -12.31 38.86
CA GLY A 7 21.97 -11.00 38.19
C GLY A 7 22.22 -11.03 36.68
N LEU A 8 23.09 -11.94 36.22
CA LEU A 8 23.42 -12.08 34.79
C LEU A 8 22.27 -12.69 33.99
N ILE A 9 21.54 -13.64 34.58
CA ILE A 9 20.46 -14.37 33.90
C ILE A 9 19.23 -13.47 33.70
N VAL A 10 18.89 -12.65 34.69
CA VAL A 10 17.75 -11.71 34.59
C VAL A 10 18.02 -10.60 33.57
N SER A 11 19.27 -10.14 33.47
CA SER A 11 19.70 -9.12 32.49
C SER A 11 19.60 -9.63 31.05
N VAL A 12 20.04 -10.86 30.78
CA VAL A 12 19.96 -11.46 29.44
C VAL A 12 18.52 -11.68 28.99
N CYS A 13 17.62 -12.11 29.88
CA CYS A 13 16.21 -12.31 29.52
C CYS A 13 15.49 -11.00 29.15
N LEU A 14 15.79 -9.89 29.82
CA LEU A 14 15.19 -8.59 29.51
C LEU A 14 15.65 -8.02 28.15
N LEU A 15 16.91 -8.23 27.78
CA LEU A 15 17.44 -7.78 26.48
C LEU A 15 16.83 -8.55 25.30
N VAL A 16 16.56 -9.85 25.46
CA VAL A 16 15.92 -10.66 24.42
C VAL A 16 14.46 -10.24 24.20
N ILE A 17 13.72 -9.92 25.28
CA ILE A 17 12.34 -9.43 25.17
C ILE A 17 12.29 -8.04 24.50
N GLY A 18 13.25 -7.16 24.81
CA GLY A 18 13.38 -5.85 24.17
C GLY A 18 13.67 -5.92 22.66
N ALA A 19 14.51 -6.88 22.24
CA ALA A 19 14.81 -7.10 20.83
C ALA A 19 13.61 -7.64 20.03
N ILE A 20 12.77 -8.47 20.64
CA ILE A 20 11.56 -9.02 19.98
C ILE A 20 10.48 -7.94 19.79
N PHE A 21 10.37 -6.97 20.71
CA PHE A 21 9.41 -5.86 20.57
C PHE A 21 9.81 -4.85 19.49
N MET A 22 11.11 -4.62 19.23
CA MET A 22 11.56 -3.76 18.14
C MET A 22 11.37 -4.38 16.74
N ALA A 23 11.30 -5.72 16.64
CA ALA A 23 11.09 -6.40 15.36
C ALA A 23 9.62 -6.38 14.88
N LYS A 24 8.69 -5.81 15.66
CA LYS A 24 7.25 -5.85 15.37
C LYS A 24 6.60 -4.46 15.40
N GLY A 25 7.32 -3.44 14.93
CA GLY A 25 6.80 -2.07 14.76
C GLY A 25 6.48 -1.77 13.30
N GLY A 26 5.28 -2.13 12.85
CA GLY A 26 4.86 -1.82 11.47
C GLY A 26 3.52 -2.45 11.09
N SER A 27 2.52 -2.36 11.97
CA SER A 27 1.13 -2.68 11.59
C SER A 27 0.55 -1.50 10.80
N GLY A 28 1.06 -1.30 9.59
CA GLY A 28 0.40 -0.46 8.59
C GLY A 28 -0.82 -1.22 8.09
N GLY A 29 -2.02 -0.68 8.35
CA GLY A 29 -3.27 -1.19 7.83
C GLY A 29 -3.26 -1.13 6.31
N GLY A 30 -2.75 -2.17 5.66
CA GLY A 30 -2.89 -2.38 4.24
C GLY A 30 -4.31 -2.82 3.96
N GLU A 31 -4.99 -2.10 3.07
CA GLU A 31 -6.17 -2.60 2.38
C GLU A 31 -5.91 -4.04 1.88
N PRO A 32 -6.95 -4.90 1.86
CA PRO A 32 -6.79 -6.29 1.47
C PRO A 32 -6.10 -6.34 0.12
N VAL A 33 -4.95 -7.04 0.08
CA VAL A 33 -4.11 -7.17 -1.11
C VAL A 33 -4.94 -7.88 -2.19
N LEU A 34 -5.48 -7.10 -3.12
CA LEU A 34 -6.48 -7.57 -4.08
C LEU A 34 -5.88 -8.40 -5.23
N SER A 35 -4.58 -8.30 -5.49
CA SER A 35 -3.85 -9.06 -6.51
C SER A 35 -2.34 -8.90 -6.28
N ASN A 36 -1.51 -9.85 -6.77
CA ASN A 36 -0.05 -9.70 -6.75
C ASN A 36 0.42 -8.51 -7.59
N ASN A 37 -0.39 -8.11 -8.58
CA ASN A 37 -0.18 -6.93 -9.40
C ASN A 37 -1.15 -5.80 -9.03
N VAL A 38 -0.67 -4.58 -9.11
CA VAL A 38 -1.41 -3.32 -8.86
C VAL A 38 -1.83 -2.73 -10.20
N GLY A 39 -3.06 -2.24 -10.31
CA GLY A 39 -3.49 -1.48 -11.47
C GLY A 39 -2.97 -0.06 -11.36
N VAL A 40 -2.50 0.53 -12.46
CA VAL A 40 -2.12 1.95 -12.50
C VAL A 40 -2.77 2.61 -13.70
N VAL A 41 -3.30 3.80 -13.49
CA VAL A 41 -4.13 4.51 -14.48
C VAL A 41 -3.69 5.96 -14.59
N CYS A 42 -3.47 6.43 -15.80
CA CYS A 42 -3.24 7.84 -16.11
C CYS A 42 -4.58 8.58 -16.17
N MET A 43 -4.70 9.65 -15.38
CA MET A 43 -5.89 10.49 -15.30
C MET A 43 -5.92 11.62 -16.34
N ASN A 44 -4.86 11.77 -17.15
CA ASN A 44 -4.93 12.65 -18.31
C ASN A 44 -5.88 12.03 -19.36
N PRO A 45 -7.02 12.68 -19.68
CA PRO A 45 -8.02 12.15 -20.60
C PRO A 45 -7.52 11.98 -22.05
N GLU A 46 -6.49 12.72 -22.45
CA GLU A 46 -5.86 12.57 -23.77
C GLU A 46 -4.92 11.36 -23.84
N CYS A 47 -4.38 10.93 -22.70
CA CYS A 47 -3.46 9.80 -22.61
C CYS A 47 -4.21 8.49 -22.39
N GLY A 48 -5.03 8.42 -21.33
CA GLY A 48 -5.81 7.22 -20.98
C GLY A 48 -4.99 5.96 -20.73
N TYR A 49 -3.67 6.08 -20.58
CA TYR A 49 -2.77 4.95 -20.40
C TYR A 49 -3.06 4.21 -19.10
N LYS A 50 -3.10 2.88 -19.17
CA LYS A 50 -3.32 2.01 -18.02
C LYS A 50 -2.50 0.74 -18.17
N GLU A 51 -1.95 0.26 -17.07
CA GLU A 51 -1.21 -1.00 -17.04
C GLU A 51 -1.34 -1.68 -15.69
N SER A 52 -0.98 -2.97 -15.67
CA SER A 52 -0.84 -3.73 -14.45
C SER A 52 0.65 -3.84 -14.16
N VAL A 53 1.06 -3.38 -12.98
CA VAL A 53 2.45 -3.42 -12.54
C VAL A 53 2.60 -4.39 -11.38
N ASP A 54 3.77 -5.01 -11.27
CA ASP A 54 4.12 -5.77 -10.07
C ASP A 54 4.08 -4.87 -8.82
N ARG A 55 3.67 -5.43 -7.68
CA ARG A 55 3.52 -4.69 -6.43
C ARG A 55 4.85 -4.15 -5.88
N GLN A 56 5.96 -4.86 -6.05
CA GLN A 56 7.28 -4.36 -5.65
C GLN A 56 7.67 -3.17 -6.53
N LYS A 57 7.46 -3.27 -7.84
CA LYS A 57 7.67 -2.16 -8.76
C LYS A 57 6.82 -0.94 -8.39
N TYR A 58 5.53 -1.14 -8.08
CA TYR A 58 4.65 -0.06 -7.61
C TYR A 58 5.17 0.58 -6.33
N SER A 59 5.56 -0.23 -5.34
CA SER A 59 6.13 0.27 -4.09
C SER A 59 7.40 1.09 -4.32
N GLN A 60 8.28 0.66 -5.23
CA GLN A 60 9.49 1.40 -5.57
C GLN A 60 9.15 2.75 -6.20
N MET A 61 8.24 2.79 -7.20
CA MET A 61 7.79 4.05 -7.82
C MET A 61 7.26 5.04 -6.78
N THR A 62 6.48 4.57 -5.81
CA THR A 62 5.96 5.45 -4.74
C THR A 62 7.07 5.97 -3.81
N LYS A 63 8.07 5.16 -3.48
CA LYS A 63 9.20 5.58 -2.64
C LYS A 63 10.12 6.57 -3.35
N ASP A 64 10.40 6.32 -4.63
CA ASP A 64 11.19 7.21 -5.46
C ASP A 64 10.51 8.57 -5.53
N ARG A 65 9.18 8.59 -5.76
CA ARG A 65 8.39 9.81 -5.79
C ARG A 65 8.35 10.54 -4.45
N GLN A 66 8.24 9.82 -3.33
CA GLN A 66 8.32 10.43 -1.99
C GLN A 66 9.68 11.10 -1.79
N THR A 67 10.76 10.45 -2.24
CA THR A 67 12.12 10.96 -2.15
C THR A 67 12.29 12.22 -3.01
N GLU A 68 11.79 12.22 -4.25
CA GLU A 68 11.78 13.40 -5.15
C GLU A 68 11.06 14.59 -4.53
N LEU A 69 9.95 14.34 -3.83
CA LEU A 69 9.16 15.37 -3.15
C LEU A 69 9.74 15.80 -1.80
N GLY A 70 10.87 15.22 -1.38
CA GLY A 70 11.52 15.52 -0.11
C GLY A 70 10.72 15.10 1.12
N ILE A 71 9.82 14.11 0.99
CA ILE A 71 9.05 13.57 2.10
C ILE A 71 9.95 12.66 2.92
N THR A 72 10.14 12.99 4.19
CA THR A 72 11.01 12.21 5.10
C THR A 72 10.25 11.09 5.80
N ASP A 73 10.97 10.10 6.33
CA ASP A 73 10.41 9.07 7.22
C ASP A 73 9.75 9.69 8.46
N GLU A 74 10.27 10.82 8.92
CA GLU A 74 9.72 11.59 10.03
C GLU A 74 8.37 12.23 9.64
N ASP A 75 8.23 12.75 8.41
CA ASP A 75 6.96 13.27 7.90
C ASP A 75 5.89 12.18 7.76
N MET A 76 6.31 10.98 7.34
CA MET A 76 5.47 9.79 7.30
C MET A 76 5.05 9.35 8.71
N ALA A 77 5.99 9.31 9.66
CA ALA A 77 5.75 8.92 11.04
C ALA A 77 4.87 9.93 11.81
N MET A 78 5.06 11.24 11.55
CA MET A 78 4.25 12.32 12.13
C MET A 78 2.88 12.45 11.47
N GLY A 79 2.61 11.67 10.41
CA GLY A 79 1.39 11.80 9.63
C GLY A 79 1.24 13.18 8.95
N ARG A 80 2.33 13.92 8.78
CA ARG A 80 2.36 15.10 7.89
C ARG A 80 2.31 14.67 6.42
N GLY A 81 2.67 13.41 6.14
CA GLY A 81 2.34 12.67 4.92
C GLY A 81 0.95 12.00 4.90
N ARG A 82 0.17 11.98 6.01
CA ARG A 82 -1.18 11.35 6.08
C ARG A 82 -2.29 12.16 5.37
N GLY A 83 -1.93 13.08 4.48
CA GLY A 83 -2.86 13.65 3.50
C GLY A 83 -2.71 13.05 2.11
N ILE A 84 -1.60 12.35 1.87
CA ILE A 84 -1.30 11.65 0.63
C ILE A 84 -1.07 10.21 1.03
N GLY A 85 -2.15 9.41 1.07
CA GLY A 85 -1.96 7.97 1.09
C GLY A 85 -1.00 7.58 -0.05
N THR A 86 -0.22 6.51 0.08
CA THR A 86 0.61 5.99 -1.04
C THR A 86 -0.21 5.71 -2.32
N GLU A 87 -1.53 5.72 -2.19
CA GLU A 87 -2.53 5.58 -3.24
C GLU A 87 -2.89 6.91 -3.94
N GLN A 88 -2.60 8.05 -3.32
CA GLN A 88 -2.93 9.40 -3.76
C GLN A 88 -1.71 10.20 -4.24
N LEU A 89 -0.51 9.64 -4.15
CA LEU A 89 0.71 10.28 -4.66
C LEU A 89 0.67 10.18 -6.19
N PRO A 90 0.46 11.28 -6.94
CA PRO A 90 0.45 11.19 -8.39
C PRO A 90 1.86 10.86 -8.86
N LEU A 91 2.00 9.68 -9.45
CA LEU A 91 3.22 9.26 -10.12
C LEU A 91 3.26 9.93 -11.51
N VAL A 92 4.47 10.01 -12.07
CA VAL A 92 4.66 10.47 -13.45
C VAL A 92 4.21 9.37 -14.40
N CYS A 93 3.29 9.70 -15.32
CA CYS A 93 2.86 8.75 -16.33
C CYS A 93 3.99 8.52 -17.34
N PRO A 94 4.41 7.28 -17.63
CA PRO A 94 5.52 7.00 -18.56
C PRO A 94 5.17 7.30 -20.03
N LYS A 95 3.92 7.66 -20.34
CA LYS A 95 3.46 7.95 -21.71
C LYS A 95 3.30 9.44 -22.00
N CYS A 96 2.75 10.20 -21.06
CA CYS A 96 2.51 11.63 -21.23
C CYS A 96 3.38 12.50 -20.32
N GLU A 97 4.21 11.90 -19.46
CA GLU A 97 5.17 12.57 -18.56
C GLU A 97 4.51 13.54 -17.56
N GLN A 98 3.19 13.47 -17.40
CA GLN A 98 2.43 14.27 -16.44
C GLN A 98 2.23 13.51 -15.12
N GLU A 99 2.18 14.25 -14.02
CA GLU A 99 1.83 13.79 -12.67
C GLU A 99 0.35 13.41 -12.57
N SER A 100 -0.02 12.34 -13.26
CA SER A 100 -1.42 11.92 -13.45
C SER A 100 -1.59 10.43 -13.27
N PHE A 101 -0.52 9.71 -12.89
CA PHE A 101 -0.52 8.26 -12.81
C PHE A 101 -0.84 7.82 -11.38
N VAL A 102 -2.02 7.24 -11.19
CA VAL A 102 -2.59 6.92 -9.88
C VAL A 102 -2.82 5.43 -9.70
N ASN A 103 -2.98 5.01 -8.45
CA ASN A 103 -3.37 3.65 -8.12
C ASN A 103 -4.76 3.33 -8.68
N GLY A 104 -4.92 2.10 -9.18
CA GLY A 104 -6.16 1.54 -9.67
C GLY A 104 -6.28 0.05 -9.35
N PHE A 105 -7.39 -0.52 -9.79
CA PHE A 105 -7.76 -1.90 -9.54
C PHE A 105 -7.64 -2.73 -10.82
N VAL A 106 -7.27 -3.99 -10.66
CA VAL A 106 -7.34 -5.01 -11.70
C VAL A 106 -8.55 -5.90 -11.41
N CYS A 107 -9.49 -6.01 -12.34
CA CYS A 107 -10.66 -6.87 -12.17
C CYS A 107 -10.28 -8.35 -12.34
N ASP A 108 -10.57 -9.18 -11.34
CA ASP A 108 -10.28 -10.62 -11.40
C ASP A 108 -11.13 -11.41 -12.40
N LYS A 109 -12.30 -10.88 -12.77
CA LYS A 109 -13.23 -11.58 -13.67
C LYS A 109 -12.97 -11.28 -15.13
N CYS A 110 -12.62 -10.05 -15.47
CA CYS A 110 -12.50 -9.63 -16.87
C CYS A 110 -11.15 -8.97 -17.22
N GLY A 111 -10.23 -8.85 -16.26
CA GLY A 111 -8.90 -8.26 -16.45
C GLY A 111 -8.90 -6.74 -16.66
N GLU A 112 -10.06 -6.08 -16.55
CA GLU A 112 -10.15 -4.63 -16.75
C GLU A 112 -9.35 -3.88 -15.68
N ILE A 113 -8.57 -2.88 -16.10
CA ILE A 113 -7.83 -1.99 -15.21
C ILE A 113 -8.56 -0.66 -15.15
N TYR A 114 -8.87 -0.18 -13.94
CA TYR A 114 -9.69 1.00 -13.72
C TYR A 114 -9.33 1.71 -12.42
N ALA A 115 -9.57 3.02 -12.34
CA ALA A 115 -9.44 3.78 -11.10
C ALA A 115 -10.67 3.59 -10.21
N ALA A 116 -10.53 3.84 -8.90
CA ALA A 116 -11.65 3.85 -7.96
C ALA A 116 -12.77 4.78 -8.45
N GLN A 117 -14.02 4.36 -8.32
CA GLN A 117 -15.17 5.22 -8.60
C GLN A 117 -15.77 5.75 -7.31
N GLU A 118 -16.10 7.04 -7.30
CA GLU A 118 -16.82 7.64 -6.18
C GLU A 118 -18.24 7.06 -6.08
N GLY A 119 -18.70 6.81 -4.84
CA GLY A 119 -20.07 6.35 -4.59
C GLY A 119 -20.32 4.85 -4.77
N THR A 120 -19.32 4.04 -5.12
CA THR A 120 -19.42 2.57 -5.16
C THR A 120 -18.40 1.89 -4.25
N PHE A 121 -18.46 0.57 -4.12
CA PHE A 121 -17.29 -0.18 -3.67
C PHE A 121 -16.10 0.18 -4.55
N ARG A 122 -14.95 0.47 -3.92
CA ARG A 122 -13.75 0.95 -4.62
C ARG A 122 -13.29 -0.02 -5.71
N ASP A 123 -13.51 -1.32 -5.50
CA ASP A 123 -13.15 -2.42 -6.41
C ASP A 123 -14.31 -2.87 -7.31
N LYS A 124 -15.36 -2.05 -7.48
CA LYS A 124 -16.45 -2.38 -8.40
C LYS A 124 -16.03 -2.13 -9.83
N CYS A 125 -15.86 -3.19 -10.59
CA CYS A 125 -15.44 -3.10 -11.98
C CYS A 125 -16.51 -2.41 -12.85
N PRO A 126 -16.19 -1.32 -13.56
CA PRO A 126 -17.15 -0.62 -14.43
C PRO A 126 -17.62 -1.46 -15.62
N LYS A 127 -16.81 -2.43 -16.05
CA LYS A 127 -17.10 -3.22 -17.25
C LYS A 127 -18.03 -4.40 -17.00
N CYS A 128 -17.87 -5.08 -15.86
CA CYS A 128 -18.62 -6.30 -15.56
C CYS A 128 -19.40 -6.26 -14.24
N GLY A 129 -19.29 -5.18 -13.46
CA GLY A 129 -19.98 -4.99 -12.19
C GLY A 129 -19.47 -5.86 -11.03
N TYR A 130 -18.47 -6.72 -11.26
CA TYR A 130 -17.88 -7.55 -10.20
C TYR A 130 -17.16 -6.68 -9.17
N SER A 131 -17.42 -6.95 -7.89
CA SER A 131 -16.64 -6.49 -6.74
C SER A 131 -16.34 -7.72 -5.88
N ARG A 132 -15.04 -7.93 -5.60
CA ARG A 132 -14.59 -8.98 -4.69
C ARG A 132 -14.97 -8.61 -3.26
N LEU A 133 -14.94 -7.33 -2.90
CA LEU A 133 -15.37 -6.86 -1.57
C LEU A 133 -16.85 -7.17 -1.33
N GLU A 134 -17.73 -6.91 -2.31
CA GLU A 134 -19.14 -7.30 -2.23
C GLU A 134 -19.32 -8.82 -2.09
N ASP A 135 -18.53 -9.60 -2.82
CA ASP A 135 -18.58 -11.07 -2.79
C ASP A 135 -18.13 -11.63 -1.42
N ILE A 136 -17.02 -11.13 -0.87
CA ILE A 136 -16.55 -11.47 0.47
C ILE A 136 -17.60 -11.10 1.52
N GLN A 137 -18.17 -9.89 1.45
CA GLN A 137 -19.22 -9.48 2.40
C GLN A 137 -20.45 -10.38 2.35
N LYS A 138 -20.87 -10.84 1.17
CA LYS A 138 -21.98 -11.79 1.04
C LYS A 138 -21.66 -13.14 1.66
N ASN A 139 -20.43 -13.63 1.49
CA ASN A 139 -19.99 -14.90 2.04
C ASN A 139 -19.80 -14.85 3.57
N LEU A 140 -19.41 -13.70 4.14
CA LEU A 140 -19.30 -13.52 5.60
C LEU A 140 -20.65 -13.45 6.33
N LYS A 141 -21.73 -13.11 5.62
CA LYS A 141 -23.09 -13.01 6.18
C LYS A 141 -23.88 -14.33 6.06
N LYS A 142 -23.26 -15.38 5.55
CA LYS A 142 -23.86 -16.70 5.29
C LYS A 142 -23.46 -17.68 6.38
#